data_AF-A0A4Y3RTM5-F1
#
_entry.id   AF-A0A4Y3RTM5-F1
#
_cell.length_a   1.000
_cell.length_b   1.000
_cell.length_c   1.000
_cell.angle_alpha   90.00
_cell.angle_beta   90.00
_cell.angle_gamma   90.00
#
_symmetry.space_group_name_H-M   'P 1'
#
loop_
_entity.id
_entity.type
_entity.pdbx_description
1 polymer ?
#
loop_
_entity_poly.entity_id
_entity_poly.type
_entity_poly.pdbx_seq_one_letter_code
_entity_poly.pdbx_strand_id
1 'polypeptide(L)'
;MPKTKQAKPGKDTSGETGVKAGKASKAGKAGKAEKAVKSAKKRSKGVEPDEKTLDFARAWVEFPDPADAEQVFRCDLTWLTSRWTCIFGSGCQGIQAGRADDGCCTLGAHFSDDDDEKRVASHVARLTPELWQFHDVGTDSGWVQLDEDGDRQTRRWEGSCIFQNRPGFAGGAGCSLHILALKEGKEPLETKPDVCWQLPVRRTYDWIDRPDDTRVLQVSIGEYDRRGWGPGGHDLHWWCTSATSAHGAGEPVYVTYRPELTEMMGKEAYEVLVGLCEARLASQLPLVAPHPADPTS
;
A
#
# COMPACT_ATOMS: atom_id res chain seq x y z
N MET A 1 0.29 36.13 5.66
CA MET A 1 -1.18 36.33 5.54
C MET A 1 -1.56 36.76 4.12
N PRO A 2 -2.20 35.89 3.35
CA PRO A 2 -3.16 36.31 2.33
C PRO A 2 -4.54 35.65 2.54
N LYS A 3 -5.58 36.37 2.13
CA LYS A 3 -6.98 36.24 2.55
C LYS A 3 -7.79 35.24 1.73
N THR A 4 -8.62 34.49 2.44
CA THR A 4 -9.70 33.60 2.01
C THR A 4 -10.78 34.33 1.19
N LYS A 5 -11.36 33.66 0.18
CA LYS A 5 -12.66 34.01 -0.41
C LYS A 5 -13.56 32.77 -0.48
N GLN A 6 -14.72 32.89 0.16
CA GLN A 6 -15.79 31.89 0.24
C GLN A 6 -16.67 31.88 -1.02
N ALA A 7 -17.18 30.69 -1.37
CA ALA A 7 -18.16 30.45 -2.42
C ALA A 7 -19.60 30.59 -1.91
N LYS A 8 -20.51 31.04 -2.79
CA LYS A 8 -21.96 31.19 -2.56
C LYS A 8 -22.75 29.95 -3.04
N PRO A 9 -23.93 29.65 -2.44
CA PRO A 9 -24.72 28.47 -2.80
C PRO A 9 -25.72 28.72 -3.94
N GLY A 10 -25.91 27.71 -4.78
CA GLY A 10 -26.81 27.67 -5.93
C GLY A 10 -28.11 26.90 -5.67
N LYS A 11 -29.20 27.61 -5.96
CA LYS A 11 -30.65 27.37 -5.88
C LYS A 11 -31.23 26.14 -6.58
N ASP A 12 -32.31 25.62 -6.00
CA ASP A 12 -33.27 24.63 -6.52
C ASP A 12 -33.97 25.04 -7.83
N THR A 13 -34.30 24.05 -8.67
CA THR A 13 -35.56 24.05 -9.45
C THR A 13 -36.06 22.63 -9.74
N SER A 14 -37.31 22.42 -9.35
CA SER A 14 -38.24 21.35 -9.70
C SER A 14 -38.69 21.38 -11.18
N GLY A 15 -39.06 20.22 -11.72
CA GLY A 15 -39.82 20.11 -12.97
C GLY A 15 -40.25 18.67 -13.30
N GLU A 16 -41.49 18.33 -12.93
CA GLU A 16 -42.20 17.11 -13.36
C GLU A 16 -42.53 17.14 -14.86
N THR A 17 -42.56 15.97 -15.50
CA THR A 17 -43.59 15.63 -16.52
C THR A 17 -43.83 14.13 -16.54
N GLY A 18 -45.11 13.75 -16.47
CA GLY A 18 -45.58 12.39 -16.24
C GLY A 18 -45.70 11.49 -17.47
N VAL A 19 -45.85 10.18 -17.21
CA VAL A 19 -46.25 9.18 -18.20
C VAL A 19 -47.30 8.24 -17.59
N LYS A 20 -48.29 7.92 -18.43
CA LYS A 20 -49.56 7.25 -18.17
C LYS A 20 -49.46 5.80 -17.67
N ALA A 21 -50.47 5.44 -16.87
CA ALA A 21 -50.74 4.08 -16.41
C ALA A 21 -51.38 3.18 -17.49
N GLY A 22 -50.98 1.90 -17.48
CA GLY A 22 -51.71 0.79 -18.09
C GLY A 22 -51.73 -0.40 -17.13
N LYS A 23 -52.93 -0.82 -16.70
CA LYS A 23 -53.17 -2.00 -15.85
C LYS A 23 -53.22 -3.26 -16.71
N ALA A 24 -52.56 -4.33 -16.28
CA ALA A 24 -53.02 -5.71 -16.50
C ALA A 24 -52.45 -6.67 -15.44
N SER A 25 -53.27 -7.66 -15.11
CA SER A 25 -53.26 -8.58 -13.98
C SER A 25 -52.28 -9.76 -14.10
N LYS A 26 -51.82 -10.29 -12.96
CA LYS A 26 -51.89 -11.74 -12.59
C LYS A 26 -51.17 -12.02 -11.27
N ALA A 27 -51.98 -12.26 -10.24
CA ALA A 27 -51.59 -12.93 -9.01
C ALA A 27 -51.20 -14.40 -9.31
N GLY A 28 -50.11 -14.89 -8.70
CA GLY A 28 -49.75 -16.32 -8.78
C GLY A 28 -48.26 -16.67 -8.68
N LYS A 29 -47.33 -15.70 -8.71
CA LYS A 29 -45.87 -15.97 -8.71
C LYS A 29 -45.11 -15.66 -7.41
N ALA A 30 -45.77 -15.16 -6.37
CA ALA A 30 -45.09 -14.68 -5.15
C ALA A 30 -44.50 -15.82 -4.29
N GLY A 31 -45.24 -16.93 -4.11
CA GLY A 31 -44.84 -17.99 -3.16
C GLY A 31 -43.65 -18.87 -3.58
N LYS A 32 -43.38 -19.00 -4.89
CA LYS A 32 -42.21 -19.75 -5.39
C LYS A 32 -40.93 -18.89 -5.42
N ALA A 33 -41.08 -17.59 -5.69
CA ALA A 33 -39.98 -16.65 -5.67
C ALA A 33 -39.44 -16.45 -4.24
N GLU A 34 -40.30 -16.33 -3.23
CA GLU A 34 -39.85 -16.19 -1.84
C GLU A 34 -39.12 -17.42 -1.29
N LYS A 35 -39.51 -18.65 -1.67
CA LYS A 35 -38.79 -19.87 -1.26
C LYS A 35 -37.45 -20.04 -1.98
N ALA A 36 -37.34 -19.62 -3.24
CA ALA A 36 -36.07 -19.60 -3.97
C ALA A 36 -35.11 -18.53 -3.41
N VAL A 37 -35.62 -17.35 -3.08
CA VAL A 37 -34.85 -16.26 -2.44
C VAL A 37 -34.40 -16.64 -1.03
N LYS A 38 -35.25 -17.32 -0.24
CA LYS A 38 -34.89 -17.83 1.09
C LYS A 38 -33.88 -18.99 1.05
N SER A 39 -33.91 -19.84 0.00
CA SER A 39 -32.88 -20.88 -0.21
C SER A 39 -31.56 -20.33 -0.75
N ALA A 40 -31.58 -19.26 -1.56
CA ALA A 40 -30.39 -18.56 -2.00
C ALA A 40 -29.71 -17.81 -0.84
N LYS A 41 -30.50 -17.13 0.02
CA LYS A 41 -30.00 -16.48 1.24
C LYS A 41 -29.40 -17.45 2.27
N LYS A 42 -29.74 -18.74 2.20
CA LYS A 42 -29.23 -19.78 3.11
C LYS A 42 -28.03 -20.54 2.58
N ARG A 43 -27.59 -20.26 1.33
CA ARG A 43 -26.44 -20.93 0.68
C ARG A 43 -25.18 -20.06 0.55
N SER A 44 -25.23 -18.79 0.94
CA SER A 44 -24.03 -18.00 1.23
C SER A 44 -23.94 -17.80 2.74
N LYS A 45 -23.46 -18.81 3.48
CA LYS A 45 -22.57 -18.46 4.60
C LYS A 45 -21.37 -17.82 3.90
N GLY A 46 -21.43 -16.49 3.80
CA GLY A 46 -20.54 -15.71 2.95
C GLY A 46 -19.10 -16.05 3.30
N VAL A 47 -18.30 -16.33 2.28
CA VAL A 47 -16.86 -16.21 2.43
C VAL A 47 -16.65 -14.74 2.75
N GLU A 48 -16.15 -14.45 3.96
CA GLU A 48 -15.76 -13.09 4.33
C GLU A 48 -14.83 -12.54 3.24
N PRO A 49 -14.97 -11.26 2.85
CA PRO A 49 -14.05 -10.67 1.90
C PRO A 49 -12.61 -10.81 2.41
N ASP A 50 -11.70 -11.05 1.49
CA ASP A 50 -10.27 -11.20 1.81
C ASP A 50 -9.73 -9.93 2.48
N GLU A 51 -10.09 -8.76 1.94
CA GLU A 51 -9.76 -7.47 2.54
C GLU A 51 -10.66 -7.10 3.73
N LYS A 52 -10.02 -6.61 4.78
CA LYS A 52 -10.66 -6.03 5.95
C LYS A 52 -10.96 -4.55 5.78
N THR A 53 -11.93 -4.07 6.55
CA THR A 53 -12.28 -2.64 6.61
C THR A 53 -11.13 -1.82 7.17
N LEU A 54 -10.98 -0.56 6.73
CA LEU A 54 -9.86 0.31 7.11
C LEU A 54 -10.01 0.97 8.50
N ASP A 55 -11.24 1.00 9.03
CA ASP A 55 -11.60 1.69 10.28
C ASP A 55 -11.71 0.68 11.43
N PHE A 56 -10.55 0.26 11.93
CA PHE A 56 -10.40 -0.55 13.13
C PHE A 56 -9.53 0.18 14.16
N ALA A 57 -9.63 -0.23 15.42
CA ALA A 57 -8.78 0.32 16.46
C ALA A 57 -7.30 0.03 16.16
N ARG A 58 -6.42 1.01 16.38
CA ARG A 58 -4.97 0.86 16.22
C ARG A 58 -4.26 1.17 17.52
N ALA A 59 -3.21 0.43 17.82
CA ALA A 59 -2.28 0.71 18.90
C ALA A 59 -1.09 1.48 18.33
N TRP A 60 -0.92 2.73 18.77
CA TRP A 60 0.23 3.56 18.42
C TRP A 60 1.14 3.73 19.62
N VAL A 61 2.44 3.78 19.37
CA VAL A 61 3.43 4.20 20.36
C VAL A 61 4.12 5.47 19.90
N GLU A 62 4.44 6.35 20.84
CA GLU A 62 5.24 7.54 20.59
C GLU A 62 6.50 7.48 21.47
N PHE A 63 7.65 7.81 20.89
CA PHE A 63 8.92 7.90 21.61
C PHE A 63 9.86 8.92 20.96
N PRO A 64 10.76 9.57 21.71
CA PRO A 64 11.77 10.49 21.16
C PRO A 64 12.73 9.76 20.22
N ASP A 65 13.17 10.42 19.14
CA ASP A 65 14.28 9.92 18.34
C ASP A 65 15.59 10.01 19.16
N PRO A 66 16.30 8.89 19.41
CA PRO A 66 17.58 8.92 20.11
C PRO A 66 18.65 9.77 19.42
N ALA A 67 18.56 9.92 18.10
CA ALA A 67 19.53 10.65 17.29
C ALA A 67 19.17 12.13 17.09
N ASP A 68 17.93 12.54 17.40
CA ASP A 68 17.43 13.90 17.15
C ASP A 68 16.39 14.34 18.20
N ALA A 69 16.80 15.26 19.07
CA ALA A 69 15.94 15.78 20.14
C ALA A 69 14.75 16.64 19.64
N GLU A 70 14.77 17.11 18.39
CA GLU A 70 13.67 17.86 17.77
C GLU A 70 12.67 16.93 17.05
N GLN A 71 12.84 15.62 17.16
CA GLN A 71 12.05 14.62 16.48
C GLN A 71 11.41 13.61 17.45
N VAL A 72 10.19 13.17 17.13
CA VAL A 72 9.52 12.05 17.80
C VAL A 72 9.02 11.06 16.75
N PHE A 73 9.14 9.78 17.05
CA PHE A 73 8.51 8.73 16.26
C PHE A 73 7.13 8.42 16.79
N ARG A 74 6.17 8.25 15.86
CA ARG A 74 4.83 7.71 16.13
C ARG A 74 4.64 6.44 15.30
N CYS A 75 4.73 5.27 15.92
CA CYS A 75 4.76 3.98 15.23
C CYS A 75 3.48 3.16 15.43
N ASP A 76 2.94 2.61 14.35
CA ASP A 76 1.73 1.77 14.36
C ASP A 76 2.09 0.35 14.79
N LEU A 77 1.92 0.05 16.08
CA LEU A 77 2.18 -1.28 16.60
C LEU A 77 1.17 -2.31 16.11
N THR A 78 -0.05 -1.93 15.72
CA THR A 78 -1.00 -2.87 15.12
C THR A 78 -0.47 -3.39 13.79
N TRP A 79 0.11 -2.52 12.96
CA TRP A 79 0.74 -2.89 11.70
C TRP A 79 2.09 -3.61 11.89
N LEU A 80 3.00 -3.02 12.67
CA LEU A 80 4.38 -3.48 12.79
C LEU A 80 4.50 -4.84 13.48
N THR A 81 3.52 -5.21 14.31
CA THR A 81 3.43 -6.54 14.92
C THR A 81 2.52 -7.51 14.17
N SER A 82 1.99 -7.12 13.01
CA SER A 82 1.15 -7.98 12.18
C SER A 82 1.95 -9.08 11.49
N ARG A 83 1.24 -10.11 10.99
CA ARG A 83 1.79 -11.23 10.23
C ARG A 83 1.76 -11.03 8.72
N TRP A 84 1.75 -9.78 8.26
CA TRP A 84 1.80 -9.46 6.84
C TRP A 84 3.13 -9.91 6.21
N THR A 85 3.06 -10.41 4.98
CA THR A 85 4.22 -10.57 4.10
C THR A 85 3.83 -10.31 2.64
N CYS A 86 4.80 -9.91 1.82
CA CYS A 86 4.58 -9.78 0.39
C CYS A 86 4.39 -11.16 -0.24
N ILE A 87 3.22 -11.39 -0.85
CA ILE A 87 2.88 -12.64 -1.54
C ILE A 87 2.96 -12.53 -3.08
N PHE A 88 3.78 -11.60 -3.60
CA PHE A 88 4.03 -11.50 -5.04
C PHE A 88 4.51 -12.84 -5.61
N GLY A 89 3.93 -13.27 -6.73
CA GLY A 89 4.18 -14.60 -7.32
C GLY A 89 3.62 -15.79 -6.52
N SER A 90 3.00 -15.56 -5.36
CA SER A 90 2.49 -16.58 -4.43
C SER A 90 1.04 -16.30 -3.98
N GLY A 91 0.21 -15.78 -4.89
CA GLY A 91 -1.21 -15.50 -4.61
C GLY A 91 -1.59 -14.01 -4.57
N CYS A 92 -0.64 -13.11 -4.82
CA CYS A 92 -0.94 -11.69 -5.05
C CYS A 92 -1.98 -11.53 -6.18
N GLN A 93 -3.03 -10.73 -5.93
CA GLN A 93 -4.11 -10.51 -6.89
C GLN A 93 -3.86 -9.29 -7.80
N GLY A 94 -2.84 -8.48 -7.49
CA GLY A 94 -2.50 -7.25 -8.20
C GLY A 94 -3.50 -6.12 -7.93
N ILE A 95 -3.04 -4.89 -8.14
CA ILE A 95 -3.88 -3.69 -7.92
C ILE A 95 -4.83 -3.41 -9.10
N GLN A 96 -4.62 -4.05 -10.25
CA GLN A 96 -5.49 -3.97 -11.42
C GLN A 96 -6.10 -5.34 -11.74
N ALA A 97 -7.41 -5.37 -11.95
CA ALA A 97 -8.15 -6.59 -12.26
C ALA A 97 -7.58 -7.27 -13.50
N GLY A 98 -7.33 -8.58 -13.39
CA GLY A 98 -6.75 -9.39 -14.47
C GLY A 98 -5.24 -9.22 -14.67
N ARG A 99 -4.54 -8.47 -13.80
CA ARG A 99 -3.09 -8.23 -13.88
C ARG A 99 -2.37 -8.64 -12.58
N ALA A 100 -2.74 -9.81 -12.04
CA ALA A 100 -2.16 -10.34 -10.80
C ALA A 100 -0.62 -10.44 -10.84
N ASP A 101 -0.07 -10.81 -12.00
CA ASP A 101 1.38 -10.94 -12.22
C ASP A 101 2.16 -9.63 -12.13
N ASP A 102 1.47 -8.47 -12.16
CA ASP A 102 2.09 -7.16 -12.05
C ASP A 102 2.16 -6.64 -10.60
N GLY A 103 1.36 -7.22 -9.70
CA GLY A 103 1.33 -6.79 -8.30
C GLY A 103 1.01 -5.29 -8.15
N CYS A 104 1.83 -4.58 -7.39
CA CYS A 104 1.76 -3.13 -7.21
C CYS A 104 2.49 -2.33 -8.30
N CYS A 105 3.18 -2.98 -9.25
CA CYS A 105 4.01 -2.31 -10.24
C CYS A 105 3.21 -1.63 -11.36
N THR A 106 1.91 -1.88 -11.46
CA THR A 106 1.04 -1.40 -12.56
C THR A 106 1.09 0.11 -12.79
N LEU A 107 1.27 0.89 -11.73
CA LEU A 107 1.25 2.35 -11.78
C LEU A 107 2.63 2.96 -12.09
N GLY A 108 3.72 2.18 -12.04
CA GLY A 108 5.06 2.75 -11.94
C GLY A 108 5.38 3.19 -10.50
N ALA A 109 6.48 3.91 -10.34
CA ALA A 109 6.89 4.49 -9.08
C ALA A 109 7.38 5.91 -9.30
N HIS A 110 6.77 6.87 -8.60
CA HIS A 110 7.26 8.24 -8.51
C HIS A 110 8.61 8.29 -7.81
N PHE A 111 9.46 9.19 -8.28
CA PHE A 111 10.69 9.53 -7.55
C PHE A 111 10.35 10.53 -6.45
N SER A 112 10.96 10.36 -5.27
CA SER A 112 10.79 11.30 -4.15
C SER A 112 11.40 12.67 -4.48
N ASP A 113 12.54 12.67 -5.16
CA ASP A 113 13.25 13.85 -5.65
C ASP A 113 14.24 13.49 -6.80
N ASP A 114 14.98 14.49 -7.27
CA ASP A 114 15.99 14.34 -8.32
C ASP A 114 17.14 13.39 -7.90
N ASP A 115 17.43 13.26 -6.60
CA ASP A 115 18.52 12.44 -6.10
C ASP A 115 18.10 10.96 -6.03
N ASP A 116 16.84 10.65 -5.72
CA ASP A 116 16.26 9.32 -5.89
C ASP A 116 16.36 8.86 -7.35
N GLU A 117 15.96 9.71 -8.31
CA GLU A 117 16.07 9.35 -9.73
C GLU A 117 17.53 9.10 -10.15
N LYS A 118 18.47 9.97 -9.75
CA LYS A 118 19.91 9.79 -10.06
C LYS A 118 20.46 8.51 -9.45
N ARG A 119 20.09 8.19 -8.20
CA ARG A 119 20.48 6.94 -7.53
C ARG A 119 19.95 5.74 -8.32
N VAL A 120 18.66 5.72 -8.63
CA VAL A 120 18.03 4.66 -9.44
C VAL A 120 18.71 4.54 -10.81
N ALA A 121 18.98 5.66 -11.50
CA ALA A 121 19.66 5.67 -12.80
C ALA A 121 21.02 4.96 -12.74
N SER A 122 21.78 5.14 -11.66
CA SER A 122 23.07 4.46 -11.46
C SER A 122 22.92 2.93 -11.36
N HIS A 123 21.80 2.44 -10.81
CA HIS A 123 21.48 1.02 -10.77
C HIS A 123 20.96 0.51 -12.10
N VAL A 124 20.11 1.28 -12.78
CA VAL A 124 19.58 0.95 -14.12
C VAL A 124 20.72 0.78 -15.13
N ALA A 125 21.77 1.60 -15.07
CA ALA A 125 22.95 1.51 -15.94
C ALA A 125 23.70 0.17 -15.83
N ARG A 126 23.42 -0.64 -14.81
CA ARG A 126 24.04 -1.96 -14.57
C ARG A 126 23.10 -3.11 -14.90
N LEU A 127 21.84 -2.83 -15.25
CA LEU A 127 20.93 -3.84 -15.76
C LEU A 127 21.41 -4.31 -17.13
N THR A 128 21.22 -5.60 -17.40
CA THR A 128 21.58 -6.23 -18.66
C THR A 128 20.36 -6.90 -19.29
N PRO A 129 20.39 -7.27 -20.59
CA PRO A 129 19.30 -8.02 -21.22
C PRO A 129 18.96 -9.34 -20.52
N GLU A 130 19.88 -9.93 -19.74
CA GLU A 130 19.63 -11.13 -18.94
C GLU A 130 18.86 -10.84 -17.65
N LEU A 131 18.92 -9.61 -17.13
CA LEU A 131 18.28 -9.20 -15.88
C LEU A 131 16.99 -8.41 -16.11
N TRP A 132 16.86 -7.74 -17.25
CA TRP A 132 15.76 -6.84 -17.55
C TRP A 132 15.17 -7.15 -18.93
N GLN A 133 13.94 -7.66 -18.92
CA GLN A 133 13.23 -8.11 -20.11
C GLN A 133 13.10 -7.03 -21.19
N PHE A 134 12.88 -5.79 -20.79
CA PHE A 134 12.67 -4.64 -21.67
C PHE A 134 13.90 -3.72 -21.74
N HIS A 135 15.09 -4.30 -21.57
CA HIS A 135 16.35 -3.56 -21.54
C HIS A 135 16.57 -2.73 -22.80
N ASP A 136 16.36 -3.30 -23.98
CA ASP A 136 16.43 -2.59 -25.26
C ASP A 136 15.48 -1.39 -25.31
N VAL A 137 14.20 -1.61 -24.98
CA VAL A 137 13.18 -0.55 -25.00
C VAL A 137 13.53 0.56 -24.02
N GLY A 138 13.94 0.22 -22.80
CA GLY A 138 14.24 1.20 -21.75
C GLY A 138 15.56 1.94 -21.95
N THR A 139 16.52 1.36 -22.66
CA THR A 139 17.79 2.03 -23.00
C THR A 139 17.70 2.87 -24.27
N ASP A 140 16.91 2.46 -25.26
CA ASP A 140 16.73 3.20 -26.52
C ASP A 140 15.76 4.38 -26.38
N SER A 141 14.63 4.18 -25.70
CA SER A 141 13.55 5.18 -25.61
C SER A 141 13.34 5.74 -24.20
N GLY A 142 14.22 5.42 -23.25
CA GLY A 142 14.19 5.88 -21.87
C GLY A 142 13.29 5.05 -20.94
N TRP A 143 13.50 5.15 -19.64
CA TRP A 143 12.76 4.37 -18.62
C TRP A 143 12.00 5.26 -17.61
N VAL A 144 11.94 6.57 -17.86
CA VAL A 144 11.21 7.57 -17.07
C VAL A 144 10.11 8.17 -17.93
N GLN A 145 8.98 8.54 -17.31
CA GLN A 145 7.90 9.31 -17.93
C GLN A 145 7.44 10.42 -16.99
N LEU A 146 6.71 11.39 -17.55
CA LEU A 146 5.93 12.35 -16.77
C LEU A 146 4.51 11.80 -16.60
N ASP A 147 3.92 12.01 -15.44
CA ASP A 147 2.50 11.78 -15.22
C ASP A 147 1.63 12.97 -15.68
N GLU A 148 0.34 12.94 -15.35
CA GLU A 148 -0.63 13.97 -15.75
C GLU A 148 -0.36 15.33 -15.08
N ASP A 149 0.27 15.32 -13.91
CA ASP A 149 0.63 16.51 -13.13
C ASP A 149 2.04 17.03 -13.47
N GLY A 150 2.79 16.28 -14.29
CA GLY A 150 4.15 16.60 -14.70
C GLY A 150 5.23 16.06 -13.77
N ASP A 151 4.87 15.20 -12.82
CA ASP A 151 5.80 14.56 -11.90
C ASP A 151 6.51 13.38 -12.58
N ARG A 152 7.77 13.17 -12.19
CA ARG A 152 8.64 12.15 -12.78
C ARG A 152 8.43 10.81 -12.09
N GLN A 153 8.25 9.76 -12.90
CA GLN A 153 8.09 8.38 -12.42
C GLN A 153 8.71 7.37 -13.38
N THR A 154 8.96 6.15 -12.91
CA THR A 154 9.35 5.05 -13.79
C THR A 154 8.29 4.85 -14.88
N ARG A 155 8.71 4.67 -16.12
CA ARG A 155 7.83 4.51 -17.28
C ARG A 155 6.97 3.27 -17.16
N ARG A 156 5.69 3.41 -17.50
CA ARG A 156 4.77 2.29 -17.70
C ARG A 156 4.93 1.77 -19.13
N TRP A 157 5.23 0.50 -19.26
CA TRP A 157 5.37 -0.22 -20.52
C TRP A 157 4.47 -1.46 -20.52
N GLU A 158 3.62 -1.58 -21.54
CA GLU A 158 2.67 -2.70 -21.69
C GLU A 158 1.81 -2.94 -20.42
N GLY A 159 1.37 -1.85 -19.80
CA GLY A 159 0.46 -1.84 -18.66
C GLY A 159 1.09 -2.03 -17.27
N SER A 160 2.42 -2.11 -17.15
CA SER A 160 3.13 -2.18 -15.86
C SER A 160 4.41 -1.35 -15.87
N CYS A 161 5.06 -1.15 -14.73
CA CYS A 161 6.40 -0.57 -14.67
C CYS A 161 7.34 -1.30 -15.65
N ILE A 162 8.14 -0.54 -16.40
CA ILE A 162 9.10 -1.08 -17.37
C ILE A 162 10.13 -2.03 -16.75
N PHE A 163 10.41 -1.90 -15.46
CA PHE A 163 11.32 -2.77 -14.73
C PHE A 163 10.68 -4.09 -14.27
N GLN A 164 9.38 -4.30 -14.43
CA GLN A 164 8.77 -5.58 -14.05
C GLN A 164 8.94 -6.61 -15.18
N ASN A 165 9.81 -7.58 -14.97
CA ASN A 165 9.91 -8.77 -15.80
C ASN A 165 8.63 -9.61 -15.64
N ARG A 166 8.06 -10.04 -16.76
CA ARG A 166 6.84 -10.85 -16.81
C ARG A 166 7.13 -12.32 -16.50
N PRO A 167 6.11 -13.11 -16.10
CA PRO A 167 6.25 -14.55 -15.94
C PRO A 167 6.84 -15.22 -17.19
N GLY A 168 7.78 -16.14 -16.98
CA GLY A 168 8.47 -16.87 -18.05
C GLY A 168 9.74 -16.21 -18.58
N PHE A 169 10.10 -14.99 -18.15
CA PHE A 169 11.39 -14.40 -18.47
C PHE A 169 12.54 -15.15 -17.78
N ALA A 170 13.60 -15.46 -18.53
CA ALA A 170 14.72 -16.29 -18.04
C ALA A 170 15.49 -15.65 -16.86
N GLY A 171 15.53 -14.32 -16.78
CA GLY A 171 16.12 -13.59 -15.66
C GLY A 171 15.29 -13.58 -14.37
N GLY A 172 14.10 -14.20 -14.39
CA GLY A 172 13.14 -14.22 -13.28
C GLY A 172 12.05 -13.16 -13.42
N ALA A 173 10.85 -13.50 -12.92
CA ALA A 173 9.71 -12.59 -12.88
C ALA A 173 9.81 -11.62 -11.69
N GLY A 174 9.26 -10.42 -11.84
CA GLY A 174 9.30 -9.36 -10.82
C GLY A 174 10.22 -8.20 -11.21
N CYS A 175 10.55 -7.34 -10.25
CA CYS A 175 11.31 -6.12 -10.51
C CYS A 175 12.78 -6.43 -10.83
N SER A 176 13.27 -5.98 -11.99
CA SER A 176 14.67 -6.17 -12.40
C SER A 176 15.67 -5.48 -11.47
N LEU A 177 15.30 -4.34 -10.85
CA LEU A 177 16.12 -3.69 -9.81
C LEU A 177 16.22 -4.53 -8.54
N HIS A 178 15.12 -5.17 -8.12
CA HIS A 178 15.15 -6.12 -7.00
C HIS A 178 16.06 -7.31 -7.32
N ILE A 179 15.93 -7.88 -8.52
CA ILE A 179 16.78 -9.01 -8.96
C ILE A 179 18.26 -8.59 -9.01
N LEU A 180 18.55 -7.37 -9.48
CA LEU A 180 19.89 -6.80 -9.46
C LEU A 180 20.46 -6.72 -8.04
N ALA A 181 19.70 -6.18 -7.08
CA ALA A 181 20.12 -6.07 -5.68
C ALA A 181 20.51 -7.44 -5.11
N LEU A 182 19.64 -8.45 -5.26
CA LEU A 182 19.91 -9.79 -4.77
C LEU A 182 21.16 -10.41 -5.40
N LYS A 183 21.36 -10.21 -6.71
CA LYS A 183 22.54 -10.70 -7.43
C LYS A 183 23.84 -10.05 -6.95
N GLU A 184 23.75 -8.84 -6.42
CA GLU A 184 24.87 -8.08 -5.87
C GLU A 184 25.05 -8.27 -4.35
N GLY A 185 24.21 -9.08 -3.70
CA GLY A 185 24.23 -9.26 -2.26
C GLY A 185 23.81 -8.00 -1.49
N LYS A 186 22.94 -7.20 -2.09
CA LYS A 186 22.40 -5.94 -1.55
C LYS A 186 20.94 -6.08 -1.15
N GLU A 187 20.48 -5.16 -0.31
CA GLU A 187 19.06 -5.04 0.00
C GLU A 187 18.32 -4.41 -1.18
N PRO A 188 17.11 -4.90 -1.53
CA PRO A 188 16.32 -4.34 -2.63
C PRO A 188 16.08 -2.83 -2.52
N LEU A 189 15.92 -2.31 -1.30
CA LEU A 189 15.74 -0.88 -1.03
C LEU A 189 16.87 -0.02 -1.60
N GLU A 190 18.10 -0.53 -1.65
CA GLU A 190 19.25 0.24 -2.12
C GLU A 190 19.14 0.59 -3.62
N THR A 191 18.45 -0.26 -4.39
CA THR A 191 18.40 -0.16 -5.86
C THR A 191 17.08 0.37 -6.41
N LYS A 192 16.01 0.30 -5.61
CA LYS A 192 14.66 0.65 -6.02
C LYS A 192 14.39 2.15 -5.78
N PRO A 193 13.40 2.74 -6.50
CA PRO A 193 12.88 4.07 -6.17
C PRO A 193 12.28 4.11 -4.76
N ASP A 194 12.33 5.27 -4.12
CA ASP A 194 11.97 5.43 -2.71
C ASP A 194 10.56 4.94 -2.39
N VAL A 195 9.58 5.42 -3.16
CA VAL A 195 8.17 5.04 -2.98
C VAL A 195 7.98 3.53 -3.15
N CYS A 196 8.76 2.88 -4.01
CA CYS A 196 8.59 1.48 -4.36
C CYS A 196 9.15 0.51 -3.31
N TRP A 197 10.23 0.85 -2.62
CA TRP A 197 10.77 0.01 -1.54
C TRP A 197 10.10 0.29 -0.20
N GLN A 198 9.62 1.52 0.04
CA GLN A 198 8.90 1.83 1.27
C GLN A 198 7.62 1.02 1.40
N LEU A 199 6.90 0.77 0.30
CA LEU A 199 5.70 -0.06 0.34
C LEU A 199 5.97 -1.45 0.96
N PRO A 200 5.09 -1.94 1.84
CA PRO A 200 3.82 -1.34 2.27
C PRO A 200 3.91 -0.51 3.57
N VAL A 201 5.11 -0.09 3.98
CA VAL A 201 5.27 0.82 5.11
C VAL A 201 5.09 2.25 4.62
N ARG A 202 4.31 3.03 5.37
CA ARG A 202 4.09 4.44 5.11
C ARG A 202 4.84 5.26 6.14
N ARG A 203 5.65 6.21 5.65
CA ARG A 203 6.29 7.24 6.45
C ARG A 203 5.65 8.60 6.16
N THR A 204 5.28 9.33 7.20
CA THR A 204 4.79 10.72 7.07
C THR A 204 5.45 11.64 8.08
N TYR A 205 5.39 12.93 7.81
CA TYR A 205 6.06 13.97 8.58
C TYR A 205 5.05 15.06 8.92
N ASP A 206 4.89 15.34 10.21
CA ASP A 206 4.00 16.39 10.71
C ASP A 206 4.74 17.25 11.73
N TRP A 207 4.69 18.57 11.56
CA TRP A 207 5.18 19.48 12.59
C TRP A 207 4.10 19.73 13.63
N ILE A 208 4.42 19.48 14.90
CA ILE A 208 3.50 19.67 16.03
C ILE A 208 3.99 20.84 16.87
N ASP A 209 3.16 21.88 16.96
CA ASP A 209 3.34 22.97 17.92
C ASP A 209 2.78 22.53 19.29
N ARG A 210 3.61 22.60 20.33
CA ARG A 210 3.26 22.16 21.68
C ARG A 210 2.83 23.35 22.55
N PRO A 211 2.05 23.13 23.63
CA PRO A 211 1.60 24.20 24.52
C PRO A 211 2.70 24.92 25.31
N ASP A 212 3.93 24.40 25.30
CA ASP A 212 5.12 24.97 25.94
C ASP A 212 5.97 25.81 24.97
N ASP A 213 5.38 26.24 23.86
CA ASP A 213 6.01 27.02 22.78
C ASP A 213 7.16 26.28 22.05
N THR A 214 7.33 24.98 22.28
CA THR A 214 8.25 24.14 21.50
C THR A 214 7.58 23.58 20.26
N ARG A 215 8.39 23.20 19.28
CA ARG A 215 7.93 22.57 18.04
C ARG A 215 8.73 21.30 17.80
N VAL A 216 8.06 20.22 17.43
CA VAL A 216 8.67 18.91 17.18
C VAL A 216 8.26 18.39 15.81
N LEU A 217 9.17 17.70 15.13
CA LEU A 217 8.86 16.91 13.95
C LEU A 217 8.37 15.52 14.39
N GLN A 218 7.10 15.22 14.15
CA GLN A 218 6.57 13.87 14.32
C GLN A 218 6.75 13.08 13.02
N VAL A 219 7.56 12.03 13.08
CA VAL A 219 7.70 11.05 12.00
C VAL A 219 6.81 9.86 12.30
N SER A 220 5.78 9.65 11.49
CA SER A 220 4.88 8.51 11.66
C SER A 220 5.30 7.35 10.77
N ILE A 221 5.35 6.14 11.34
CA ILE A 221 5.63 4.89 10.61
C ILE A 221 4.43 3.96 10.80
N GLY A 222 3.77 3.59 9.71
CA GLY A 222 2.59 2.73 9.79
C GLY A 222 2.25 1.99 8.51
N GLU A 223 1.04 1.44 8.47
CA GLU A 223 0.53 0.72 7.30
C GLU A 223 0.28 1.68 6.13
N TYR A 224 0.78 1.33 4.95
CA TYR A 224 0.36 1.96 3.70
C TYR A 224 -0.96 1.32 3.24
N ASP A 225 -2.06 1.77 3.82
CA ASP A 225 -3.39 1.32 3.42
C ASP A 225 -3.89 2.01 2.14
N ARG A 226 -5.10 1.67 1.70
CA ARG A 226 -5.72 2.27 0.49
C ARG A 226 -5.76 3.80 0.51
N ARG A 227 -5.86 4.46 1.67
CA ARG A 227 -5.87 5.93 1.77
C ARG A 227 -4.50 6.53 1.44
N GLY A 228 -3.42 5.77 1.59
CA GLY A 228 -2.07 6.18 1.22
C GLY A 228 -1.93 6.49 -0.27
N TRP A 229 -2.74 5.85 -1.12
CA TRP A 229 -2.78 6.04 -2.57
C TRP A 229 -3.61 7.26 -3.01
N GLY A 230 -4.06 8.10 -2.07
CA GLY A 230 -4.99 9.18 -2.36
C GLY A 230 -6.38 8.67 -2.78
N PRO A 231 -7.19 9.51 -3.46
CA PRO A 231 -8.56 9.13 -3.85
C PRO A 231 -8.64 7.85 -4.68
N GLY A 232 -7.66 7.60 -5.56
CA GLY A 232 -7.62 6.42 -6.43
C GLY A 232 -7.36 5.09 -5.71
N GLY A 233 -6.92 5.13 -4.45
CA GLY A 233 -6.69 3.92 -3.65
C GLY A 233 -7.93 3.08 -3.38
N HIS A 234 -9.10 3.71 -3.39
CA HIS A 234 -10.39 3.01 -3.25
C HIS A 234 -10.78 2.23 -4.50
N ASP A 235 -10.18 2.55 -5.65
CA ASP A 235 -10.44 1.89 -6.94
C ASP A 235 -9.48 0.73 -7.23
N LEU A 236 -8.47 0.49 -6.36
CA LEU A 236 -7.58 -0.65 -6.52
C LEU A 236 -8.38 -1.96 -6.44
N HIS A 237 -8.09 -2.88 -7.35
CA HIS A 237 -8.75 -4.18 -7.43
C HIS A 237 -8.61 -4.97 -6.12
N TRP A 238 -7.41 -4.97 -5.56
CA TRP A 238 -7.04 -5.65 -4.33
C TRP A 238 -5.84 -4.95 -3.71
N TRP A 239 -5.76 -4.94 -2.38
CA TRP A 239 -4.63 -4.36 -1.65
C TRP A 239 -4.14 -5.29 -0.53
N CYS A 240 -2.85 -5.59 -0.52
CA CYS A 240 -2.30 -6.68 0.27
C CYS A 240 -2.28 -6.41 1.78
N THR A 241 -2.16 -5.14 2.21
CA THR A 241 -1.99 -4.82 3.63
C THR A 241 -3.26 -5.04 4.44
N SER A 242 -4.43 -4.96 3.78
CA SER A 242 -5.73 -5.23 4.37
C SER A 242 -6.20 -6.67 4.15
N ALA A 243 -5.50 -7.47 3.35
CA ALA A 243 -5.96 -8.77 2.86
C ALA A 243 -5.50 -9.93 3.74
N THR A 244 -6.43 -10.73 4.25
CA THR A 244 -6.11 -11.92 5.07
C THR A 244 -5.16 -12.91 4.38
N SER A 245 -5.24 -13.02 3.05
CA SER A 245 -4.38 -13.88 2.25
C SER A 245 -2.90 -13.51 2.30
N ALA A 246 -2.56 -12.26 2.63
CA ALA A 246 -1.17 -11.81 2.82
C ALA A 246 -0.72 -11.85 4.29
N HIS A 247 -1.61 -12.22 5.22
CA HIS A 247 -1.35 -12.24 6.66
C HIS A 247 -1.22 -13.67 7.18
N GLY A 248 -0.02 -14.24 7.03
CA GLY A 248 0.28 -15.60 7.46
C GLY A 248 1.77 -15.85 7.68
N ALA A 249 2.57 -14.79 7.76
CA ALA A 249 4.01 -14.87 7.96
C ALA A 249 4.35 -15.44 9.35
N GLY A 250 5.44 -16.21 9.43
CA GLY A 250 5.93 -16.73 10.70
C GLY A 250 6.48 -15.65 11.63
N GLU A 251 7.08 -14.61 11.04
CA GLU A 251 7.66 -13.46 11.74
C GLU A 251 6.85 -12.19 11.48
N PRO A 252 6.82 -11.24 12.44
CA PRO A 252 6.07 -10.00 12.29
C PRO A 252 6.81 -8.98 11.41
N VAL A 253 6.07 -7.98 10.92
CA VAL A 253 6.60 -6.97 9.99
C VAL A 253 7.86 -6.28 10.51
N TYR A 254 7.93 -5.90 11.80
CA TYR A 254 9.12 -5.23 12.34
C TYR A 254 10.42 -6.05 12.22
N VAL A 255 10.31 -7.38 12.14
CA VAL A 255 11.43 -8.30 11.93
C VAL A 255 11.71 -8.45 10.44
N THR A 256 10.69 -8.75 9.64
CA THR A 256 10.87 -9.06 8.21
C THR A 256 11.22 -7.84 7.37
N TYR A 257 10.85 -6.64 7.81
CA TYR A 257 11.12 -5.35 7.17
C TYR A 257 12.24 -4.57 7.89
N ARG A 258 13.13 -5.28 8.60
CA ARG A 258 14.25 -4.67 9.33
C ARG A 258 15.10 -3.71 8.47
N PRO A 259 15.54 -4.07 7.25
CA PRO A 259 16.34 -3.17 6.42
C PRO A 259 15.62 -1.86 6.11
N GLU A 260 14.38 -1.93 5.66
CA GLU A 260 13.56 -0.78 5.29
C GLU A 260 13.25 0.11 6.49
N LEU A 261 12.90 -0.50 7.64
CA LEU A 261 12.66 0.25 8.86
C LEU A 261 13.94 0.94 9.34
N THR A 262 15.07 0.24 9.34
CA THR A 262 16.37 0.82 9.72
C THR A 262 16.75 1.99 8.82
N GLU A 263 16.53 1.89 7.50
CA GLU A 263 16.75 3.00 6.56
C GLU A 263 15.82 4.18 6.84
N MET A 264 14.55 3.90 7.17
CA MET A 264 13.55 4.96 7.38
C MET A 264 13.70 5.74 8.68
N MET A 265 14.19 5.12 9.75
CA MET A 265 14.22 5.72 11.10
C MET A 265 15.62 5.78 11.71
N GLY A 266 16.62 5.17 11.09
CA GLY A 266 17.94 4.99 11.68
C GLY A 266 18.01 3.81 12.65
N LYS A 267 19.24 3.33 12.88
CA LYS A 267 19.50 2.13 13.68
C LYS A 267 19.06 2.27 15.14
N GLU A 268 19.33 3.42 15.75
CA GLU A 268 19.07 3.64 17.18
C GLU A 268 17.56 3.68 17.46
N ALA A 269 16.78 4.37 16.63
CA ALA A 269 15.32 4.37 16.74
C ALA A 269 14.71 3.00 16.42
N TYR A 270 15.27 2.26 15.46
CA TYR A 270 14.83 0.89 15.17
C TYR A 270 15.03 -0.04 16.36
N GLU A 271 16.16 0.05 17.08
CA GLU A 271 16.40 -0.75 18.29
C GLU A 271 15.37 -0.43 19.39
N VAL A 272 14.97 0.83 19.57
CA VAL A 272 13.88 1.22 20.48
C VAL A 272 12.54 0.61 20.02
N LEU A 273 12.22 0.71 18.73
CA LEU A 273 11.00 0.14 18.17
C LEU A 273 10.92 -1.37 18.37
N VAL A 274 12.03 -2.10 18.18
CA VAL A 274 12.12 -3.55 18.41
C VAL A 274 11.72 -3.87 19.84
N GLY A 275 12.30 -3.20 20.85
CA GLY A 275 11.98 -3.45 22.25
C GLY A 275 10.50 -3.21 22.57
N LEU A 276 9.87 -2.20 21.96
CA LEU A 276 8.44 -1.91 22.11
C LEU A 276 7.56 -2.98 21.44
N CYS A 277 7.95 -3.46 20.26
CA CYS A 277 7.25 -4.54 19.55
C CYS A 277 7.36 -5.87 20.29
N GLU A 278 8.55 -6.22 20.79
CA GLU A 278 8.79 -7.41 21.61
C GLU A 278 7.99 -7.37 22.91
N ALA A 279 7.99 -6.24 23.62
CA ALA A 279 7.20 -6.06 24.84
C ALA A 279 5.70 -6.22 24.57
N ARG A 280 5.19 -5.69 23.44
CA ARG A 280 3.81 -5.88 23.01
C ARG A 280 3.49 -7.36 22.76
N LEU A 281 4.34 -8.06 22.01
CA LEU A 281 4.12 -9.47 21.67
C LEU A 281 4.30 -10.41 22.87
N ALA A 282 5.12 -10.05 23.85
CA ALA A 282 5.30 -10.79 25.10
C ALA A 282 4.16 -10.60 26.11
N SER A 283 3.20 -9.71 25.83
CA SER A 283 2.02 -9.50 26.68
C SER A 283 1.25 -10.81 26.89
N GLN A 284 1.01 -11.16 28.16
CA GLN A 284 0.20 -12.34 28.52
C GLN A 284 -1.31 -12.13 28.32
N LEU A 285 -1.74 -10.89 28.08
CA LEU A 285 -3.12 -10.55 27.73
C LEU A 285 -3.29 -10.54 26.21
N PRO A 286 -4.51 -10.80 25.70
CA PRO A 286 -4.82 -10.59 24.29
C PRO A 286 -4.37 -9.21 23.84
N LEU A 287 -3.77 -9.14 22.65
CA LEU A 287 -3.29 -7.87 22.10
C LEU A 287 -4.47 -6.89 21.99
N VAL A 288 -4.29 -5.69 22.54
CA VAL A 288 -5.19 -4.57 22.25
C VAL A 288 -4.95 -4.16 20.80
N ALA A 289 -6.05 -4.07 20.03
CA ALA A 289 -6.02 -3.72 18.61
C ALA A 289 -5.07 -4.62 17.77
N PRO A 290 -5.34 -5.93 17.66
CA PRO A 290 -4.63 -6.78 16.73
C PRO A 290 -5.01 -6.40 15.29
N HIS A 291 -4.14 -6.69 14.32
CA HIS A 291 -4.46 -6.41 12.93
C HIS A 291 -5.63 -7.30 12.49
N PRO A 292 -6.72 -6.77 11.92
CA PRO A 292 -7.91 -7.57 11.63
C PRO A 292 -7.69 -8.61 10.52
N ALA A 293 -6.65 -8.43 9.71
CA ALA A 293 -6.27 -9.39 8.67
C ALA A 293 -5.42 -10.55 9.22
N ASP A 294 -4.83 -10.42 10.42
CA ASP A 294 -4.07 -11.51 11.01
C ASP A 294 -4.97 -12.70 11.38
N PRO A 295 -4.43 -13.93 11.37
CA PRO A 295 -5.12 -15.09 11.89
C PRO A 295 -5.52 -14.86 13.36
N THR A 296 -6.73 -15.26 13.71
CA THR A 296 -7.14 -15.28 15.12
C THR A 296 -6.37 -16.36 15.85
N SER A 297 -5.50 -15.96 16.78
CA SER A 297 -4.81 -16.86 17.72
C SER A 297 -5.78 -17.61 18.64
#